data_AF-A0A370QNK8-F1
#
_entry.id   AF-A0A370QNK8-F1
#
_cell.length_a   1.000
_cell.length_b   1.000
_cell.length_c   1.000
_cell.angle_alpha   90.00
_cell.angle_beta   90.00
_cell.angle_gamma   90.00
#
_symmetry.space_group_name_H-M   'P 1'
#
loop_
_entity.id
_entity.type
_entity.pdbx_description
1 polymer ?
#
loop_
_entity_poly.entity_id
_entity_poly.type
_entity_poly.pdbx_seq_one_letter_code
_entity_poly.pdbx_strand_id
1 'polypeptide(L)'
;MRKIVIALGLLAAFSAQAEEGALKEGVKSTVSGIISAGKDMISGAKDGMDDGRKSGDSVDGAILVNDRDSLKKYLGISASTVEKIGEQEYRITLALRNETDKIVRLTNLQERKSLQLLDKEGFVAYLKMPHPDVTVPENAAIRERFVFAQQEDTPVTLRIYGMDIPLPAVKAGETPKQP
;
A
#
# COMPACT_ATOMS: atom_id res chain seq x y z
N MET A 1 6.29 -34.46 -20.62
CA MET A 1 5.17 -34.92 -19.77
C MET A 1 5.67 -35.99 -18.82
N ARG A 2 5.70 -35.73 -17.51
CA ARG A 2 5.93 -36.77 -16.48
C ARG A 2 4.89 -36.57 -15.38
N LYS A 3 3.98 -37.53 -15.26
CA LYS A 3 2.95 -37.63 -14.22
C LYS A 3 3.56 -38.42 -13.07
N ILE A 4 3.50 -37.88 -11.85
CA ILE A 4 3.86 -38.62 -10.64
C ILE A 4 2.54 -38.98 -9.95
N VAL A 5 2.26 -40.28 -9.90
CA VAL A 5 1.15 -40.89 -9.17
C VAL A 5 1.71 -41.31 -7.82
N ILE A 6 1.14 -40.79 -6.73
CA ILE A 6 1.49 -41.23 -5.36
C ILE A 6 0.52 -42.34 -4.98
N ALA A 7 1.07 -43.53 -4.72
CA ALA A 7 0.35 -44.72 -4.30
C ALA A 7 -0.06 -44.62 -2.83
N LEU A 8 -1.35 -44.82 -2.56
CA LEU A 8 -1.94 -44.94 -1.23
C LEU A 8 -1.91 -46.41 -0.83
N GLY A 9 -1.25 -46.72 0.29
CA GLY A 9 -1.27 -48.05 0.87
C GLY A 9 -1.01 -47.98 2.36
N LEU A 10 -2.04 -48.25 3.16
CA LEU A 10 -1.84 -48.91 4.45
C LEU A 10 -3.02 -49.85 4.71
N LEU A 11 -2.64 -51.11 4.92
CA LEU A 11 -3.45 -52.31 4.97
C LEU A 11 -4.13 -52.49 6.35
N ALA A 12 -5.23 -53.23 6.36
CA ALA A 12 -6.14 -53.41 7.49
C ALA A 12 -5.74 -54.52 8.50
N ALA A 13 -6.35 -54.38 9.68
CA ALA A 13 -6.86 -55.40 10.61
C ALA A 13 -5.89 -56.17 11.53
N PHE A 14 -6.18 -56.14 12.83
CA PHE A 14 -6.32 -57.33 13.68
C PHE A 14 -7.28 -57.06 14.85
N SER A 15 -8.03 -58.09 15.22
CA SER A 15 -9.27 -58.12 16.00
C SER A 15 -9.11 -58.62 17.44
N ALA A 16 -9.99 -58.12 18.33
CA ALA A 16 -10.65 -58.75 19.49
C ALA A 16 -9.85 -59.50 20.58
N GLN A 17 -9.96 -59.04 21.84
CA GLN A 17 -10.61 -59.79 22.94
C GLN A 17 -10.76 -58.94 24.23
N ALA A 18 -11.79 -59.26 25.00
CA ALA A 18 -12.31 -58.54 26.18
C ALA A 18 -11.49 -58.72 27.46
N GLU A 19 -11.57 -57.74 28.39
CA GLU A 19 -11.93 -57.95 29.81
C GLU A 19 -12.35 -56.60 30.44
N GLU A 20 -13.33 -56.66 31.35
CA GLU A 20 -13.86 -55.54 32.14
C GLU A 20 -12.92 -55.14 33.28
N GLY A 21 -12.89 -53.84 33.59
CA GLY A 21 -12.52 -53.34 34.92
C GLY A 21 -11.18 -52.61 34.99
N ALA A 22 -11.25 -51.34 35.41
CA ALA A 22 -10.14 -50.45 35.74
C ALA A 22 -9.22 -50.12 34.54
N LEU A 23 -9.13 -48.89 34.06
CA LEU A 23 -8.57 -47.77 34.79
C LEU A 23 -9.08 -46.48 34.14
N LYS A 24 -9.87 -45.73 34.92
CA LYS A 24 -10.00 -44.28 34.77
C LYS A 24 -8.60 -43.66 34.97
N GLU A 25 -8.32 -42.52 34.32
CA GLU A 25 -7.10 -41.69 34.42
C GLU A 25 -6.01 -41.85 33.35
N GLY A 26 -6.33 -41.77 32.06
CA GLY A 26 -5.28 -41.74 31.03
C GLY A 26 -5.54 -40.95 29.76
N VAL A 27 -6.68 -40.27 29.61
CA VAL A 27 -7.03 -39.58 28.34
C VAL A 27 -7.65 -38.23 28.63
N LYS A 28 -6.86 -37.27 29.11
CA LYS A 28 -7.29 -35.86 29.17
C LYS A 28 -6.25 -34.83 28.73
N SER A 29 -5.01 -35.20 28.40
CA SER A 29 -3.95 -34.20 28.16
C SER A 29 -3.41 -34.10 26.73
N THR A 30 -3.93 -34.82 25.73
CA THR A 30 -3.33 -34.83 24.37
C THR A 30 -4.22 -34.38 23.23
N VAL A 31 -5.38 -33.77 23.49
CA VAL A 31 -6.26 -33.26 22.41
C VAL A 31 -6.30 -31.72 22.33
N SER A 32 -5.71 -30.99 23.28
CA SER A 32 -5.76 -29.51 23.26
C SER A 32 -4.61 -28.82 22.51
N GLY A 33 -3.54 -29.55 22.14
CA GLY A 33 -2.32 -28.95 21.56
C GLY A 33 -2.30 -28.80 20.04
N ILE A 34 -3.25 -29.42 19.32
CA ILE A 34 -3.23 -29.48 17.84
C ILE A 34 -4.15 -28.42 17.20
N ILE A 35 -5.12 -27.88 17.95
CA ILE A 35 -6.05 -26.86 17.43
C ILE A 35 -5.43 -25.45 17.47
N SER A 36 -4.51 -25.18 18.41
CA SER A 36 -3.84 -23.88 18.54
C SER A 36 -2.76 -23.66 17.47
N ALA A 37 -1.91 -24.66 17.22
CA ALA A 37 -0.82 -24.56 16.24
C ALA A 37 -1.31 -24.26 14.80
N GLY A 38 -2.50 -24.74 14.42
CA GLY A 38 -3.08 -24.46 13.10
C GLY A 38 -3.59 -23.03 12.92
N LYS A 39 -4.04 -22.37 14.00
CA LYS A 39 -4.51 -20.99 13.95
C LYS A 39 -3.36 -19.99 13.87
N ASP A 40 -2.31 -20.24 14.67
CA ASP A 40 -1.14 -19.36 14.76
C ASP A 40 -0.27 -19.40 13.48
N MET A 41 -0.27 -20.52 12.76
CA MET A 41 0.47 -20.65 11.49
C MET A 41 -0.21 -19.92 10.32
N ILE A 42 -1.55 -19.83 10.31
CA ILE A 42 -2.32 -19.13 9.28
C ILE A 42 -2.29 -17.61 9.51
N SER A 43 -2.33 -17.15 10.76
CA SER A 43 -2.12 -15.73 11.09
C SER A 43 -0.68 -15.31 10.78
N GLY A 44 0.33 -16.11 11.15
CA GLY A 44 1.74 -15.79 10.89
C GLY A 44 2.09 -15.67 9.40
N ALA A 45 1.45 -16.47 8.51
CA ALA A 45 1.65 -16.35 7.07
C ALA A 45 0.98 -15.10 6.46
N LYS A 46 -0.17 -14.68 6.99
CA LYS A 46 -0.87 -13.46 6.55
C LYS A 46 -0.15 -12.21 7.05
N ASP A 47 0.23 -12.21 8.32
CA ASP A 47 0.98 -11.12 8.95
C ASP A 47 2.37 -10.99 8.34
N GLY A 48 3.07 -12.10 8.06
CA GLY A 48 4.38 -12.07 7.39
C GLY A 48 4.34 -11.56 5.95
N MET A 49 3.22 -11.73 5.23
CA MET A 49 3.03 -11.18 3.88
C MET A 49 2.75 -9.68 3.91
N ASP A 50 1.96 -9.21 4.88
CA ASP A 50 1.66 -7.78 5.05
C ASP A 50 2.85 -7.01 5.66
N ASP A 51 3.58 -7.57 6.63
CA ASP A 51 4.83 -7.00 7.15
C ASP A 51 5.94 -7.05 6.11
N GLY A 52 6.09 -8.15 5.35
CA GLY A 52 7.09 -8.22 4.28
C GLY A 52 6.89 -7.16 3.18
N ARG A 53 5.64 -6.74 2.94
CA ARG A 53 5.31 -5.63 2.02
C ARG A 53 5.45 -4.24 2.63
N LYS A 54 5.37 -4.11 3.96
CA LYS A 54 5.50 -2.84 4.69
C LYS A 54 6.94 -2.54 5.14
N SER A 55 7.73 -3.57 5.40
CA SER A 55 9.02 -3.51 6.10
C SER A 55 10.24 -3.69 5.19
N GLY A 56 10.11 -3.32 3.91
CA GLY A 56 11.31 -3.15 3.07
C GLY A 56 12.09 -1.94 3.57
N ASP A 57 12.97 -2.12 4.56
CA ASP A 57 13.82 -1.05 5.05
C ASP A 57 14.65 -0.50 3.89
N SER A 58 14.68 0.83 3.78
CA SER A 58 15.46 1.49 2.73
C SER A 58 16.95 1.27 2.99
N VAL A 59 17.69 0.85 1.97
CA VAL A 59 19.14 0.58 2.07
C VAL A 59 19.93 1.81 2.52
N ASP A 60 19.44 3.00 2.22
CA ASP A 60 20.01 4.30 2.59
C ASP A 60 19.43 4.88 3.89
N GLY A 61 18.59 4.13 4.61
CA GLY A 61 17.96 4.59 5.86
C GLY A 61 16.83 5.60 5.69
N ALA A 62 16.35 5.84 4.46
CA ALA A 62 15.19 6.68 4.21
C ALA A 62 13.91 6.11 4.85
N ILE A 63 13.09 7.01 5.41
CA ILE A 63 11.75 6.69 5.86
C ILE A 63 10.86 6.52 4.62
N LEU A 64 10.38 5.30 4.39
CA LEU A 64 9.46 5.02 3.28
C LEU A 64 8.02 5.39 3.66
N VAL A 65 7.34 6.09 2.77
CA VAL A 65 5.95 6.52 2.91
C VAL A 65 5.15 5.94 1.75
N ASN A 66 4.20 5.05 2.05
CA ASN A 66 3.33 4.42 1.07
C ASN A 66 1.89 4.20 1.57
N ASP A 67 1.55 4.80 2.71
CA ASP A 67 0.25 4.72 3.35
C ASP A 67 -0.13 6.07 3.98
N ARG A 68 -1.40 6.20 4.36
CA ARG A 68 -1.97 7.44 4.93
C ARG A 68 -1.28 7.86 6.22
N ASP A 69 -0.99 6.91 7.11
CA ASP A 69 -0.52 7.19 8.47
C ASP A 69 0.95 7.62 8.44
N SER A 70 1.79 6.94 7.65
CA SER A 70 3.17 7.36 7.40
C SER A 70 3.24 8.72 6.71
N LEU A 71 2.36 8.97 5.73
CA LEU A 71 2.28 10.27 5.05
C LEU A 71 1.98 11.40 6.04
N LYS A 72 0.96 11.22 6.89
CA LYS A 72 0.56 12.21 7.90
C LYS A 72 1.64 12.47 8.93
N LYS A 73 2.38 11.42 9.31
CA LYS A 73 3.36 11.48 10.39
C LYS A 73 4.64 12.20 9.97
N TYR A 74 5.10 11.99 8.73
CA TYR A 74 6.44 12.39 8.33
C TYR A 74 6.49 13.58 7.35
N LEU A 75 5.37 13.98 6.75
CA LEU A 75 5.34 15.07 5.78
C LEU A 75 4.23 16.09 6.05
N GLY A 76 4.62 17.36 6.05
CA GLY A 76 3.71 18.47 5.82
C GLY A 76 3.42 18.60 4.33
N ILE A 77 2.14 18.62 3.94
CA ILE A 77 1.74 18.61 2.53
C ILE A 77 0.70 19.68 2.27
N SER A 78 0.88 20.43 1.19
CA SER A 78 -0.14 21.34 0.67
C SER A 78 -0.07 21.47 -0.85
N ALA A 79 -1.24 21.67 -1.47
CA ALA A 79 -1.30 21.98 -2.89
C ALA A 79 -0.94 23.45 -3.13
N SER A 80 0.12 23.67 -3.89
CA SER A 80 0.65 25.01 -4.21
C SER A 80 0.01 25.60 -5.47
N THR A 81 -0.09 24.82 -6.55
CA THR A 81 -0.71 25.26 -7.81
C THR A 81 -1.49 24.14 -8.49
N VAL A 82 -2.52 24.55 -9.22
CA VAL A 82 -3.25 23.73 -10.20
C VAL A 82 -3.21 24.49 -11.50
N GLU A 83 -2.68 23.88 -12.56
CA GLU A 83 -2.56 24.47 -13.89
C GLU A 83 -3.29 23.59 -14.89
N LYS A 84 -4.19 24.15 -15.70
CA LYS A 84 -4.72 23.47 -16.89
C LYS A 84 -3.69 23.62 -18.01
N ILE A 85 -3.07 22.52 -18.43
CA ILE A 85 -1.95 22.52 -19.40
C ILE A 85 -2.34 21.90 -20.76
N GLY A 86 -3.57 21.42 -20.89
CA GLY A 86 -4.17 20.88 -22.10
C GLY A 86 -5.68 20.76 -21.95
N GLU A 87 -6.37 20.18 -22.94
CA GLU A 87 -7.85 20.09 -22.94
C GLU A 87 -8.38 19.33 -21.71
N GLN A 88 -7.77 18.19 -21.41
CA GLN A 88 -8.08 17.31 -20.27
C GLN A 88 -6.83 16.96 -19.45
N GLU A 89 -5.85 17.87 -19.44
CA GLU A 89 -4.58 17.70 -18.75
C GLU A 89 -4.37 18.78 -17.69
N TYR A 90 -4.05 18.33 -16.48
CA TYR A 90 -3.77 19.20 -15.34
C TYR A 90 -2.41 18.89 -14.75
N ARG A 91 -1.71 19.95 -14.36
CA ARG A 91 -0.50 19.87 -13.56
C ARG A 91 -0.80 20.34 -12.15
N ILE A 92 -0.50 19.50 -11.18
CA ILE A 92 -0.65 19.79 -9.75
C ILE A 92 0.74 19.92 -9.15
N THR A 93 1.02 21.06 -8.52
CA THR A 93 2.26 21.25 -7.75
C THR A 93 1.97 21.12 -6.28
N LEU A 94 2.64 20.21 -5.59
CA LEU A 94 2.62 20.10 -4.13
C LEU A 94 3.84 20.75 -3.52
N ALA A 95 3.66 21.38 -2.35
CA ALA A 95 4.75 21.63 -1.42
C ALA A 95 4.82 20.46 -0.44
N LEU A 96 5.96 19.78 -0.40
CA LEU A 96 6.25 18.70 0.53
C LEU A 96 7.33 19.18 1.50
N ARG A 97 7.04 19.15 2.79
CA ARG A 97 7.95 19.58 3.86
C ARG A 97 8.27 18.40 4.76
N ASN A 98 9.55 18.15 4.95
CA ASN A 98 10.08 17.17 5.88
C ASN A 98 10.77 17.91 7.03
N GLU A 99 10.28 17.68 8.25
CA GLU A 99 10.84 18.27 9.48
C GLU A 99 11.62 17.23 10.31
N THR A 100 11.84 16.05 9.73
CA THR A 100 12.63 14.98 10.36
C THR A 100 14.12 15.13 10.05
N ASP A 101 14.93 14.41 10.82
CA ASP A 101 16.37 14.25 10.67
C ASP A 101 16.76 13.11 9.70
N LYS A 102 15.81 12.66 8.87
CA LYS A 102 16.03 11.61 7.88
C LYS A 102 15.43 12.01 6.55
N ILE A 103 15.94 11.40 5.49
CA ILE A 103 15.29 11.45 4.18
C ILE A 103 13.92 10.77 4.29
N VAL A 104 12.89 11.41 3.72
CA VAL A 104 11.57 10.80 3.56
C VAL A 104 11.32 10.52 2.09
N ARG A 105 10.91 9.30 1.74
CA ARG A 105 10.68 8.85 0.36
C ARG A 105 9.25 8.36 0.19
N LEU A 106 8.46 9.06 -0.63
CA LEU A 106 7.17 8.59 -1.08
C LEU A 106 7.38 7.55 -2.17
N THR A 107 6.81 6.36 -1.99
CA THR A 107 6.98 5.24 -2.93
C THR A 107 5.64 4.78 -3.52
N ASN A 108 5.68 4.00 -4.59
CA ASN A 108 4.48 3.43 -5.22
C ASN A 108 3.47 4.47 -5.74
N LEU A 109 3.94 5.68 -6.11
CA LEU A 109 3.09 6.75 -6.64
C LEU A 109 2.47 6.42 -8.01
N GLN A 110 3.08 5.49 -8.74
CA GLN A 110 2.56 4.93 -9.99
C GLN A 110 1.33 4.03 -9.80
N GLU A 111 1.07 3.54 -8.59
CA GLU A 111 -0.11 2.72 -8.33
C GLU A 111 -1.38 3.59 -8.31
N ARG A 112 -2.43 3.18 -9.02
CA ARG A 112 -3.69 3.94 -9.13
C ARG A 112 -4.38 4.25 -7.79
N LYS A 113 -4.14 3.44 -6.75
CA LYS A 113 -4.67 3.68 -5.40
C LYS A 113 -3.88 4.72 -4.61
N SER A 114 -2.63 4.97 -5.01
CA SER A 114 -1.69 5.82 -4.29
C SER A 114 -1.85 7.28 -4.65
N LEU A 115 -2.23 7.59 -5.89
CA LEU A 115 -2.38 8.96 -6.36
C LEU A 115 -3.57 9.09 -7.31
N GLN A 116 -4.51 9.94 -6.92
CA GLN A 116 -5.78 10.14 -7.61
C GLN A 116 -6.12 11.62 -7.64
N LEU A 117 -6.49 12.13 -8.81
CA LEU A 117 -7.02 13.48 -8.98
C LEU A 117 -8.53 13.39 -9.10
N LEU A 118 -9.27 14.15 -8.28
CA LEU A 118 -10.73 14.08 -8.22
C LEU A 118 -11.36 15.44 -8.51
N ASP A 119 -12.45 15.43 -9.27
CA ASP A 119 -13.38 16.56 -9.37
C ASP A 119 -14.42 16.57 -8.23
N LYS A 120 -15.38 17.49 -8.33
CA LYS A 120 -16.45 17.69 -7.34
C LYS A 120 -17.45 16.52 -7.29
N GLU A 121 -17.58 15.78 -8.38
CA GLU A 121 -18.51 14.65 -8.49
C GLU A 121 -17.83 13.33 -8.08
N GLY A 122 -16.50 13.35 -7.91
CA GLY A 122 -15.70 12.23 -7.45
C GLY A 122 -15.17 11.34 -8.57
N PHE A 123 -15.24 11.78 -9.84
CA PHE A 123 -14.55 11.07 -10.92
C PHE A 123 -13.04 11.22 -10.75
N VAL A 124 -12.31 10.16 -11.10
CA VAL A 124 -10.88 10.03 -10.83
C VAL A 124 -10.08 10.05 -12.13
N ALA A 125 -9.12 10.96 -12.22
CA ALA A 125 -8.03 10.90 -13.19
C ALA A 125 -6.73 10.38 -12.58
N TYR A 126 -5.86 9.87 -13.45
CA TYR A 126 -4.58 9.28 -13.09
C TYR A 126 -3.43 10.02 -13.78
N LEU A 127 -2.22 9.74 -13.29
CA LEU A 127 -1.00 10.28 -13.87
C LEU A 127 -0.92 9.97 -15.36
N LYS A 128 -0.53 10.98 -16.16
CA LYS A 128 -0.30 10.85 -17.59
C LYS A 128 0.84 9.87 -17.90
N MET A 129 1.88 9.87 -17.05
CA MET A 129 3.01 8.95 -17.13
C MET A 129 3.38 8.47 -15.73
N PRO A 130 3.97 7.27 -15.58
CA PRO A 130 4.49 6.81 -14.30
C PRO A 130 5.40 7.86 -13.66
N HIS A 131 5.18 8.15 -12.39
CA HIS A 131 5.99 9.08 -11.63
C HIS A 131 6.99 8.30 -10.79
N PRO A 132 8.28 8.68 -10.77
CA PRO A 132 9.25 8.06 -9.88
C PRO A 132 8.90 8.34 -8.42
N ASP A 133 9.54 7.58 -7.52
CA ASP A 133 9.51 7.87 -6.09
C ASP A 133 10.00 9.30 -5.81
N VAL A 134 9.36 9.95 -4.85
CA VAL A 134 9.64 11.35 -4.51
C VAL A 134 10.41 11.38 -3.21
N THR A 135 11.60 11.99 -3.24
CA THR A 135 12.49 12.06 -2.08
C THR A 135 12.54 13.49 -1.55
N VAL A 136 12.20 13.66 -0.27
CA VAL A 136 12.29 14.94 0.45
C VAL A 136 13.47 14.85 1.43
N PRO A 137 14.51 15.70 1.26
CA PRO A 137 15.65 15.70 2.18
C PRO A 137 15.23 16.02 3.63
N GLU A 138 16.07 15.64 4.58
CA GLU A 138 15.91 16.02 5.99
C GLU A 138 15.82 17.55 6.15
N ASN A 139 14.98 18.01 7.09
CA ASN A 139 14.80 19.43 7.43
C ASN A 139 14.60 20.37 6.22
N ALA A 140 14.00 19.87 5.14
CA ALA A 140 13.86 20.59 3.88
C ALA A 140 12.43 20.55 3.32
N ALA A 141 12.18 21.38 2.32
CA ALA A 141 10.95 21.34 1.55
C ALA A 141 11.24 21.36 0.05
N ILE A 142 10.45 20.60 -0.71
CA ILE A 142 10.51 20.56 -2.17
C ILE A 142 9.16 20.93 -2.78
N ARG A 143 9.19 21.28 -4.07
CA ARG A 143 7.97 21.38 -4.89
C ARG A 143 7.96 20.25 -5.90
N GLU A 144 6.97 19.38 -5.78
CA GLU A 144 6.79 18.22 -6.65
C GLU A 144 5.65 18.45 -7.64
N ARG A 145 5.79 17.99 -8.89
CA ARG A 145 4.84 18.29 -9.96
C ARG A 145 4.30 17.01 -10.59
N PHE A 146 2.99 16.82 -10.46
CA PHE A 146 2.29 15.69 -11.04
C PHE A 146 1.46 16.14 -12.24
N VAL A 147 1.52 15.39 -13.33
CA VAL A 147 0.71 15.63 -14.52
C VAL A 147 -0.33 14.53 -14.67
N PHE A 148 -1.59 14.91 -14.71
CA PHE A 148 -2.75 14.04 -14.88
C PHE A 148 -3.35 14.26 -16.27
N ALA A 149 -3.94 13.20 -16.82
CA ALA A 149 -4.62 13.21 -18.11
C ALA A 149 -6.02 12.62 -17.99
N GLN A 150 -6.86 12.86 -19.01
CA GLN A 150 -8.25 12.38 -19.07
C GLN A 150 -9.11 12.92 -17.92
N GLN A 151 -8.78 14.12 -17.43
CA GLN A 151 -9.57 14.83 -16.43
C GLN A 151 -10.48 15.81 -17.17
N GLU A 152 -11.77 15.46 -17.29
CA GLU A 152 -12.75 16.25 -18.05
C GLU A 152 -13.11 17.54 -17.28
N ASP A 153 -13.45 17.36 -16.01
CA ASP A 153 -13.92 18.44 -15.14
C ASP A 153 -12.81 19.07 -14.30
N THR A 154 -13.11 20.23 -13.71
CA THR A 154 -12.15 20.93 -12.84
C THR A 154 -11.85 20.11 -11.59
N PRO A 155 -10.59 19.72 -11.35
CA PRO A 155 -10.23 18.96 -10.17
C PRO A 155 -10.27 19.85 -8.91
N VAL A 156 -10.70 19.27 -7.80
CA VAL A 156 -10.80 19.96 -6.50
C VAL A 156 -10.08 19.22 -5.38
N THR A 157 -9.72 17.95 -5.58
CA THR A 157 -9.03 17.16 -4.56
C THR A 157 -7.90 16.36 -5.21
N LEU A 158 -6.74 16.38 -4.56
CA LEU A 158 -5.71 15.38 -4.81
C LEU A 158 -5.69 14.40 -3.64
N ARG A 159 -5.92 13.12 -3.94
CA ARG A 159 -5.87 12.05 -2.95
C ARG A 159 -4.55 11.31 -3.05
N ILE A 160 -3.79 11.28 -1.95
CA ILE A 160 -2.48 10.61 -1.85
C ILE A 160 -2.53 9.57 -0.73
N TYR A 161 -2.32 8.29 -1.06
CA TYR A 161 -2.47 7.16 -0.14
C TYR A 161 -3.78 7.19 0.65
N GLY A 162 -4.85 7.67 0.00
CA GLY A 162 -6.16 7.86 0.62
C GLY A 162 -6.32 9.15 1.43
N MET A 163 -5.29 9.96 1.65
CA MET A 163 -5.43 11.28 2.27
C MET A 163 -5.89 12.31 1.24
N ASP A 164 -6.97 13.04 1.54
CA ASP A 164 -7.51 14.07 0.65
C ASP A 164 -6.88 15.43 0.93
N ILE A 165 -6.30 16.03 -0.10
CA ILE A 165 -5.70 17.37 -0.07
C ILE A 165 -6.57 18.29 -0.93
N PRO A 166 -7.18 19.33 -0.35
CA PRO A 166 -7.96 20.28 -1.13
C PRO A 166 -7.06 21.06 -2.08
N LEU A 167 -7.53 21.25 -3.30
CA LEU A 167 -6.81 21.98 -4.34
C LEU A 167 -7.21 23.46 -4.35
N PRO A 168 -6.26 24.39 -4.57
CA PRO A 168 -6.58 25.78 -4.83
C PRO A 168 -7.27 25.96 -6.19
N ALA A 169 -7.78 27.16 -6.44
CA ALA A 169 -8.34 27.51 -7.74
C ALA A 169 -7.33 27.30 -8.89
N VAL A 170 -7.83 26.84 -10.03
CA VAL A 170 -7.02 26.61 -11.23
C VAL A 170 -6.45 27.94 -11.73
N LYS A 171 -5.13 27.98 -11.89
CA LYS A 171 -4.46 29.06 -12.61
C LYS A 171 -4.57 28.78 -14.10
N ALA A 172 -4.92 29.80 -14.88
CA ALA A 172 -4.82 29.74 -16.33
C ALA A 172 -3.36 29.42 -16.69
N GLY A 173 -3.14 28.30 -17.38
CA GLY A 173 -1.82 27.99 -17.91
C GLY A 173 -1.41 29.08 -18.89
N GLU A 174 -0.22 29.65 -18.73
CA GLU A 174 0.38 30.45 -19.80
C GLU A 174 0.55 29.51 -21.00
N THR A 175 -0.21 29.75 -22.06
CA THR A 175 0.00 29.09 -23.34
C THR A 175 1.48 29.27 -23.70
N PRO A 176 2.23 28.19 -24.02
CA PRO A 176 3.60 28.35 -24.45
C PRO A 176 3.62 29.30 -25.64
N LYS A 177 4.32 30.43 -25.52
CA LYS A 177 4.66 31.23 -26.70
C LYS A 177 5.46 30.29 -27.61
N GLN A 178 4.87 29.92 -28.75
CA GLN A 178 5.61 29.24 -29.80
C GLN A 178 6.79 30.13 -30.22
N PRO A 179 7.99 29.56 -30.41
CA PRO A 179 9.15 30.29 -30.93
C PRO A 179 8.88 30.82 -32.35
#